data_AF-A0A1Q6WIV9-F1
#
_entry.id   AF-A0A1Q6WIV9-F1
#
_cell.length_a   1.000
_cell.length_b   1.000
_cell.length_c   1.000
_cell.angle_alpha   90.00
_cell.angle_beta   90.00
_cell.angle_gamma   90.00
#
_symmetry.space_group_name_H-M   'P 1'
#
loop_
_entity.id
_entity.type
_entity.pdbx_description
1 polymer ?
#
loop_
_entity_poly.entity_id
_entity_poly.type
_entity_poly.pdbx_seq_one_letter_code
_entity_poly.pdbx_strand_id
1 'polypeptide(L)'
;MGAGNFLKGIALVLGGGLGLAHAEDAPPWTNALTKEAMTSGFEAKLPPHAAMVLGLAKKGESIAVRQLVSRAGQKVHTFNVVVADKGDIVVFVVNEKEQSTVAYRLTARGRLRRAVSYQTGGEPHELAASEAQPGLAREIRYWSDYAAGGSAPRPPSAQQPVKAPNPAGVPKPADSPKPPMSPTTP
;
A
#
# COMPACT_ATOMS: atom_id res chain seq x y z
N MET A 1 -17.95 -52.63 53.48
CA MET A 1 -18.60 -51.87 52.39
C MET A 1 -19.01 -50.52 52.99
N GLY A 2 -18.59 -49.33 52.57
CA GLY A 2 -17.66 -48.82 51.57
C GLY A 2 -17.72 -47.29 51.72
N ALA A 3 -16.57 -46.62 51.70
CA ALA A 3 -16.45 -45.16 51.78
C ALA A 3 -16.76 -44.50 50.43
N GLY A 4 -17.17 -43.23 50.43
CA GLY A 4 -17.20 -42.40 49.22
C GLY A 4 -17.96 -41.08 49.35
N ASN A 5 -17.26 -40.01 49.74
CA ASN A 5 -17.63 -38.62 49.40
C ASN A 5 -17.46 -38.42 47.88
N PHE A 6 -18.28 -37.59 47.22
CA PHE A 6 -17.78 -36.69 46.17
C PHE A 6 -18.75 -35.55 45.83
N LEU A 7 -18.15 -34.38 45.61
CA LEU A 7 -18.71 -33.06 45.31
C LEU A 7 -19.60 -32.98 44.06
N LYS A 8 -20.49 -31.97 43.99
CA LYS A 8 -20.45 -30.85 43.00
C LYS A 8 -21.68 -29.95 43.10
N GLY A 9 -21.46 -28.63 43.12
CA GLY A 9 -22.52 -27.64 42.93
C GLY A 9 -22.10 -26.21 43.23
N ILE A 10 -21.11 -25.68 42.49
CA ILE A 10 -20.85 -24.23 42.43
C ILE A 10 -21.45 -23.72 41.13
N ALA A 11 -22.48 -22.87 41.22
CA ALA A 11 -22.90 -22.01 40.12
C ALA A 11 -22.73 -20.56 40.60
N LEU A 12 -21.69 -19.95 40.06
CA LEU A 12 -21.26 -18.58 40.28
C LEU A 12 -22.21 -17.63 39.54
N VAL A 13 -22.92 -16.74 40.25
CA VAL A 13 -23.59 -15.59 39.65
C VAL A 13 -22.65 -14.39 39.78
N LEU A 14 -21.94 -14.07 38.70
CA LEU A 14 -21.31 -12.77 38.53
C LEU A 14 -22.05 -12.02 37.43
N GLY A 15 -23.00 -11.19 37.86
CA GLY A 15 -23.52 -10.09 37.06
C GLY A 15 -22.51 -8.95 37.08
N GLY A 16 -22.02 -8.56 35.90
CA GLY A 16 -21.17 -7.39 35.75
C GLY A 16 -20.67 -7.26 34.32
N GLY A 17 -21.13 -6.23 33.60
CA GLY A 17 -20.54 -5.85 32.32
C GLY A 17 -21.52 -5.34 31.26
N LEU A 18 -22.37 -4.36 31.60
CA LEU A 18 -23.03 -3.55 30.58
C LEU A 18 -22.04 -2.49 30.07
N GLY A 19 -21.53 -2.72 28.87
CA GLY A 19 -21.26 -1.67 27.88
C GLY A 19 -20.05 -0.76 28.11
N LEU A 20 -18.84 -1.30 28.03
CA LEU A 20 -17.73 -0.48 27.53
C LEU A 20 -17.95 -0.30 26.03
N ALA A 21 -18.45 0.87 25.64
CA ALA A 21 -18.32 1.34 24.27
C ALA A 21 -16.81 1.42 23.98
N HIS A 22 -16.29 0.41 23.29
CA HIS A 22 -14.95 0.43 22.76
C HIS A 22 -14.87 1.63 21.80
N ALA A 23 -14.29 2.73 22.26
CA ALA A 23 -13.61 3.64 21.37
C ALA A 23 -12.48 2.82 20.73
N GLU A 24 -12.80 2.08 19.67
CA GLU A 24 -11.82 1.31 18.93
C GLU A 24 -10.87 2.30 18.29
N ASP A 25 -9.72 2.51 18.95
CA ASP A 25 -8.57 3.19 18.39
C ASP A 25 -8.23 2.53 17.05
N ALA A 26 -7.84 3.36 16.07
CA ALA A 26 -7.41 2.83 14.78
C ALA A 26 -6.30 1.78 14.99
N PRO A 27 -6.30 0.68 14.22
CA PRO A 27 -5.27 -0.34 14.33
C PRO A 27 -3.87 0.29 14.31
N PRO A 28 -2.93 -0.20 15.14
CA PRO A 28 -1.61 0.42 15.26
C PRO A 28 -0.91 0.63 13.92
N TRP A 29 -1.09 -0.30 12.98
CA TRP A 29 -0.50 -0.24 11.64
C TRP A 29 -1.01 0.93 10.81
N THR A 30 -2.34 1.19 10.77
CA THR A 30 -2.90 2.30 9.98
C THR A 30 -2.42 3.65 10.47
N ASN A 31 -2.34 3.86 11.79
CA ASN A 31 -1.87 5.11 12.37
C ASN A 31 -0.38 5.33 12.11
N ALA A 32 0.44 4.28 12.32
CA ALA A 32 1.88 4.34 12.09
C ALA A 32 2.19 4.65 10.62
N LEU A 33 1.59 3.92 9.69
CA LEU A 33 1.81 4.12 8.25
C LEU A 33 1.24 5.44 7.75
N THR A 34 0.12 5.90 8.29
CA THR A 34 -0.42 7.22 7.94
C THR A 34 0.56 8.31 8.35
N LYS A 35 1.11 8.23 9.57
CA LYS A 35 2.13 9.18 10.04
C LYS A 35 3.39 9.13 9.17
N GLU A 36 3.87 7.94 8.84
CA GLU A 36 5.04 7.74 7.98
C GLU A 36 4.80 8.31 6.57
N ALA A 37 3.68 7.97 5.92
CA ALA A 37 3.31 8.49 4.61
C ALA A 37 3.28 10.03 4.61
N MET A 38 2.65 10.63 5.60
CA MET A 38 2.54 12.09 5.70
C MET A 38 3.88 12.77 5.98
N THR A 39 4.81 12.10 6.68
CA THR A 39 6.12 12.67 7.03
C THR A 39 7.16 12.49 5.91
N SER A 40 7.25 11.28 5.36
CA SER A 40 8.33 10.87 4.44
C SER A 40 7.87 10.13 3.19
N GLY A 41 6.57 9.87 3.04
CA GLY A 41 6.02 9.25 1.84
C GLY A 41 6.18 10.12 0.59
N PHE A 42 6.12 9.51 -0.59
CA PHE A 42 6.21 10.23 -1.86
C PHE A 42 4.92 11.03 -2.11
N GLU A 43 5.06 12.20 -2.71
CA GLU A 43 3.91 12.91 -3.27
C GLU A 43 3.49 12.22 -4.56
N ALA A 44 2.23 11.83 -4.62
CA ALA A 44 1.67 11.18 -5.80
C ALA A 44 0.24 11.68 -6.02
N LYS A 45 -0.34 11.25 -7.15
CA LYS A 45 -1.74 11.51 -7.49
C LYS A 45 -2.40 10.21 -7.87
N LEU A 46 -3.57 9.95 -7.30
CA LEU A 46 -4.45 8.91 -7.79
C LEU A 46 -4.99 9.37 -9.16
N PRO A 47 -4.85 8.55 -10.21
CA PRO A 47 -5.44 8.85 -11.50
C PRO A 47 -6.96 9.06 -11.37
N PRO A 48 -7.56 9.95 -12.18
CA PRO A 48 -8.99 10.26 -12.12
C PRO A 48 -9.90 9.04 -12.09
N HIS A 49 -9.62 8.09 -12.97
CA HIS A 49 -10.40 6.87 -13.09
C HIS A 49 -10.38 6.05 -11.79
N ALA A 50 -9.20 5.84 -11.19
CA ALA A 50 -9.05 5.13 -9.92
C ALA A 50 -9.77 5.86 -8.76
N ALA A 51 -9.67 7.19 -8.72
CA ALA A 51 -10.35 8.00 -7.71
C ALA A 51 -11.89 7.88 -7.81
N MET A 52 -12.43 7.89 -9.04
CA MET A 52 -13.87 7.76 -9.28
C MET A 52 -14.40 6.39 -8.87
N VAL A 53 -13.78 5.30 -9.33
CA VAL A 53 -14.28 3.96 -9.03
C VAL A 53 -14.14 3.62 -7.54
N LEU A 54 -13.12 4.13 -6.85
CA LEU A 54 -12.99 4.04 -5.39
C LEU A 54 -13.93 4.97 -4.62
N GLY A 55 -14.69 5.82 -5.31
CA GLY A 55 -15.67 6.75 -4.72
C GLY A 55 -15.03 7.90 -3.95
N LEU A 56 -13.79 8.28 -4.29
CA LEU A 56 -13.07 9.41 -3.72
C LEU A 56 -13.35 10.71 -4.49
N ALA A 57 -13.69 10.62 -5.77
CA ALA A 57 -14.02 11.75 -6.62
C ALA A 57 -15.34 11.52 -7.36
N LYS A 58 -16.14 12.57 -7.52
CA LYS A 58 -17.38 12.54 -8.33
C LYS A 58 -17.16 12.95 -9.79
N LYS A 59 -16.09 13.69 -10.05
CA LYS A 59 -15.68 14.18 -11.36
C LYS A 59 -14.30 13.59 -11.66
N GLY A 60 -13.88 13.61 -12.92
CA GLY A 60 -12.59 13.08 -13.40
C GLY A 60 -11.37 13.84 -12.88
N GLU A 61 -11.30 14.05 -11.58
CA GLU A 61 -10.25 14.77 -10.86
C GLU A 61 -9.24 13.79 -10.28
N SER A 62 -7.97 14.14 -10.39
CA SER A 62 -6.91 13.43 -9.68
C SER A 62 -6.90 13.81 -8.21
N ILE A 63 -6.71 12.83 -7.33
CA ILE A 63 -6.65 13.06 -5.88
C ILE A 63 -5.20 13.02 -5.42
N ALA A 64 -4.75 14.09 -4.75
CA ALA A 64 -3.42 14.14 -4.17
C ALA A 64 -3.30 13.16 -2.99
N VAL A 65 -2.23 12.37 -2.99
CA VAL A 65 -1.95 11.38 -1.95
C VAL A 65 -0.49 11.45 -1.49
N ARG A 66 -0.26 10.99 -0.27
CA ARG A 66 1.07 10.62 0.24
C ARG A 66 1.20 9.11 0.21
N GLN A 67 2.23 8.62 -0.48
CA GLN A 67 2.35 7.21 -0.84
C GLN A 67 3.60 6.57 -0.20
N LEU A 68 3.39 5.41 0.42
CA LEU A 68 4.44 4.44 0.71
C LEU A 68 4.41 3.34 -0.35
N VAL A 69 5.57 2.84 -0.73
CA VAL A 69 5.71 1.78 -1.73
C VAL A 69 6.60 0.69 -1.18
N SER A 70 6.15 -0.55 -1.33
CA SER A 70 6.92 -1.72 -1.00
C SER A 70 6.81 -2.76 -2.12
N ARG A 71 7.92 -3.44 -2.42
CA ARG A 71 7.98 -4.50 -3.42
C ARG A 71 8.34 -5.82 -2.75
N ALA A 72 7.52 -6.84 -2.96
CA ALA A 72 7.76 -8.21 -2.48
C ALA A 72 7.65 -9.19 -3.65
N GLY A 73 8.80 -9.58 -4.20
CA GLY A 73 8.86 -10.38 -5.43
C GLY A 73 8.16 -9.67 -6.60
N GLN A 74 7.15 -10.32 -7.17
CA GLN A 74 6.35 -9.83 -8.31
C GLN A 74 5.13 -9.02 -7.89
N LYS A 75 5.04 -8.63 -6.62
CA LYS A 75 3.97 -7.79 -6.10
C LYS A 75 4.51 -6.43 -5.69
N VAL A 76 3.80 -5.39 -6.11
CA VAL A 76 3.99 -4.02 -5.64
C VAL A 76 2.80 -3.66 -4.77
N HIS A 77 3.09 -3.33 -3.52
CA HIS A 77 2.13 -2.88 -2.53
C HIS A 77 2.31 -1.37 -2.37
N THR A 78 1.22 -0.62 -2.46
CA THR A 78 1.24 0.81 -2.12
C THR A 78 0.23 1.11 -1.03
N PHE A 79 0.62 1.99 -0.11
CA PHE A 79 -0.24 2.53 0.93
C PHE A 79 -0.34 4.03 0.70
N ASN A 80 -1.54 4.50 0.36
CA ASN A 80 -1.81 5.88 -0.03
C ASN A 80 -2.73 6.53 0.98
N VAL A 81 -2.34 7.70 1.48
CA VAL A 81 -3.18 8.54 2.34
C VAL A 81 -3.67 9.72 1.52
N VAL A 82 -4.98 9.95 1.49
CA VAL A 82 -5.55 11.13 0.82
C VAL A 82 -5.16 12.40 1.59
N VAL A 83 -4.57 13.37 0.90
CA VAL A 83 -4.04 14.59 1.54
C VAL A 83 -5.17 15.45 2.11
N ALA A 84 -6.26 15.58 1.35
CA ALA A 84 -7.42 16.39 1.73
C ALA A 84 -8.27 15.75 2.84
N ASP A 85 -8.24 14.43 2.97
CA ASP A 85 -8.90 13.67 4.03
C ASP A 85 -8.01 12.50 4.47
N LYS A 86 -7.26 12.74 5.55
CA LYS A 86 -6.33 11.73 6.11
C LYS A 86 -7.06 10.52 6.69
N GLY A 87 -8.40 10.57 6.77
CA GLY A 87 -9.27 9.46 7.13
C GLY A 87 -9.47 8.43 6.03
N ASP A 88 -9.14 8.77 4.78
CA ASP A 88 -9.26 7.90 3.62
C ASP A 88 -7.89 7.35 3.19
N ILE A 89 -7.80 6.02 3.21
CA ILE A 89 -6.61 5.26 2.84
C ILE A 89 -6.92 4.42 1.62
N VAL A 90 -5.99 4.36 0.66
CA VAL A 90 -6.07 3.46 -0.50
C VAL A 90 -4.86 2.54 -0.53
N VAL A 91 -5.10 1.24 -0.55
CA VAL A 91 -4.07 0.22 -0.75
C VAL A 91 -4.19 -0.33 -2.17
N PHE A 92 -3.12 -0.28 -2.95
CA PHE A 92 -3.03 -1.04 -4.21
C PHE A 92 -2.10 -2.21 -4.06
N VAL A 93 -2.49 -3.32 -4.67
CA VAL A 93 -1.65 -4.51 -4.89
C VAL A 93 -1.61 -4.77 -6.38
N VAL A 94 -0.45 -4.52 -6.98
CA VAL A 94 -0.19 -4.87 -8.37
C VAL A 94 0.53 -6.21 -8.40
N ASN A 95 -0.08 -7.20 -9.04
CA ASN A 95 0.55 -8.49 -9.32
C ASN A 95 1.05 -8.47 -10.77
N GLU A 96 2.35 -8.29 -10.93
CA GLU A 96 2.98 -8.16 -12.26
C GLU A 96 2.94 -9.48 -13.03
N LYS A 97 2.90 -10.62 -12.33
CA LYS A 97 2.82 -11.95 -12.95
C LYS A 97 1.45 -12.21 -13.56
N GLU A 98 0.41 -11.88 -12.81
CA GLU A 98 -0.99 -12.06 -13.22
C GLU A 98 -1.51 -10.87 -14.01
N GLN A 99 -0.69 -9.81 -14.16
CA GLN A 99 -1.07 -8.54 -14.78
C GLN A 99 -2.37 -7.97 -14.20
N SER A 100 -2.56 -8.16 -12.90
CA SER A 100 -3.77 -7.82 -12.16
C SER A 100 -3.48 -6.77 -11.11
N THR A 101 -4.48 -5.96 -10.80
CA THR A 101 -4.43 -4.99 -9.71
C THR A 101 -5.67 -5.12 -8.85
N VAL A 102 -5.51 -5.07 -7.53
CA VAL A 102 -6.62 -4.90 -6.60
C VAL A 102 -6.39 -3.64 -5.79
N ALA A 103 -7.42 -2.82 -5.67
CA ALA A 103 -7.43 -1.58 -4.92
C ALA A 103 -8.45 -1.67 -3.79
N TYR A 104 -8.04 -1.34 -2.58
CA TYR A 104 -8.89 -1.29 -1.39
C TYR A 104 -8.95 0.14 -0.88
N ARG A 105 -10.15 0.71 -0.74
CA ARG A 105 -10.37 1.94 0.03
C ARG A 105 -10.76 1.57 1.45
N LEU A 106 -10.00 2.08 2.41
CA LEU A 106 -10.15 1.82 3.83
C LEU A 106 -10.41 3.14 4.56
N THR A 107 -11.11 3.06 5.70
CA THR A 107 -11.07 4.14 6.69
C THR A 107 -9.73 4.16 7.42
N ALA A 108 -9.44 5.25 8.15
CA ALA A 108 -8.32 5.32 9.08
C ALA A 108 -8.30 4.19 10.11
N ARG A 109 -9.44 3.53 10.39
CA ARG A 109 -9.50 2.35 11.27
C ARG A 109 -9.29 1.02 10.54
N GLY A 110 -8.84 1.04 9.29
CA GLY A 110 -8.61 -0.15 8.48
C GLY A 110 -9.89 -0.85 8.02
N ARG A 111 -11.08 -0.24 8.16
CA ARG A 111 -12.34 -0.85 7.72
C ARG A 111 -12.52 -0.67 6.22
N LEU A 112 -12.86 -1.76 5.52
CA LEU A 112 -13.15 -1.73 4.09
C LEU A 112 -14.37 -0.85 3.79
N ARG A 113 -14.20 0.12 2.90
CA ARG A 113 -15.28 0.93 2.31
C ARG A 113 -15.66 0.46 0.92
N ARG A 114 -14.65 0.14 0.11
CA ARG A 114 -14.81 -0.33 -1.27
C ARG A 114 -13.59 -1.10 -1.73
N ALA A 115 -13.76 -2.08 -2.61
CA ALA A 115 -12.69 -2.80 -3.27
C ALA A 115 -12.97 -2.91 -4.78
N VAL A 116 -11.93 -2.75 -5.60
CA VAL A 116 -12.03 -2.87 -7.06
C VAL A 116 -10.86 -3.70 -7.56
N SER A 117 -11.13 -4.62 -8.48
CA SER A 117 -10.11 -5.36 -9.22
C SER A 117 -10.05 -4.90 -10.68
N TYR A 118 -8.87 -5.00 -11.27
CA TYR A 118 -8.61 -4.70 -12.66
C TYR A 118 -7.67 -5.77 -13.22
N GLN A 119 -7.93 -6.19 -14.44
CA GLN A 119 -6.94 -6.89 -15.26
C GLN A 119 -6.34 -5.89 -16.24
N THR A 120 -5.09 -6.10 -16.64
CA THR A 120 -4.45 -5.24 -17.63
C THR A 120 -5.27 -5.24 -18.92
N GLY A 121 -5.69 -4.05 -19.36
CA GLY A 121 -6.55 -3.87 -20.53
C GLY A 121 -8.03 -4.19 -20.31
N GLY A 122 -8.44 -4.55 -19.09
CA GLY A 122 -9.82 -4.82 -18.71
C GLY A 122 -10.49 -3.66 -17.97
N GLU A 123 -11.82 -3.72 -17.90
CA GLU A 123 -12.62 -2.79 -17.12
C GLU A 123 -12.48 -3.05 -15.60
N PRO A 124 -12.65 -2.02 -14.76
CA PRO A 124 -12.79 -2.18 -13.31
C PRO A 124 -13.98 -3.05 -12.94
N HIS A 125 -13.78 -3.94 -11.97
CA HIS A 125 -14.85 -4.70 -11.34
C HIS A 125 -14.88 -4.41 -9.84
N GLU A 126 -15.99 -3.88 -9.33
CA GLU A 126 -16.19 -3.74 -7.89
C GLU A 126 -16.31 -5.14 -7.27
N LEU A 127 -15.52 -5.40 -6.24
CA LEU A 127 -15.55 -6.66 -5.51
C LEU A 127 -16.59 -6.60 -4.40
N ALA A 128 -17.37 -7.66 -4.26
CA ALA A 128 -18.22 -7.81 -3.07
C ALA A 128 -17.34 -7.89 -1.82
N ALA A 129 -17.85 -7.42 -0.68
CA ALA A 129 -17.07 -7.42 0.57
C ALA A 129 -16.53 -8.81 0.91
N SER A 130 -17.33 -9.86 0.74
CA SER A 130 -16.93 -11.26 0.96
C SER A 130 -15.76 -11.72 0.06
N GLU A 131 -15.71 -11.26 -1.18
CA GLU A 131 -14.63 -11.56 -2.13
C GLU A 131 -13.36 -10.78 -1.81
N ALA A 132 -13.50 -9.55 -1.34
CA ALA A 132 -12.39 -8.67 -0.99
C ALA A 132 -11.71 -9.08 0.32
N GLN A 133 -12.45 -9.62 1.30
CA GLN A 133 -11.96 -9.89 2.66
C GLN A 133 -10.67 -10.73 2.69
N PRO A 134 -10.55 -11.88 1.98
CA PRO A 134 -9.34 -12.70 2.04
C PRO A 134 -8.10 -11.98 1.52
N GLY A 135 -8.25 -11.16 0.48
CA GLY A 135 -7.17 -10.34 -0.06
C GLY A 135 -6.78 -9.22 0.89
N LEU A 136 -7.78 -8.51 1.43
CA LEU A 136 -7.56 -7.45 2.41
C LEU A 136 -6.86 -7.97 3.68
N ALA A 137 -7.24 -9.15 4.19
CA ALA A 137 -6.61 -9.74 5.36
C ALA A 137 -5.09 -9.98 5.15
N ARG A 138 -4.69 -10.37 3.93
CA ARG A 138 -3.26 -10.50 3.58
C ARG A 138 -2.55 -9.16 3.58
N GLU A 139 -3.20 -8.12 3.05
CA GLU A 139 -2.63 -6.77 3.04
C GLU A 139 -2.53 -6.16 4.44
N ILE A 140 -3.54 -6.38 5.30
CA ILE A 140 -3.50 -5.97 6.70
C ILE A 140 -2.28 -6.59 7.39
N ARG A 141 -2.07 -7.91 7.21
CA ARG A 141 -0.90 -8.58 7.78
C ARG A 141 0.40 -8.01 7.22
N TYR A 142 0.50 -7.88 5.90
CA TYR A 142 1.68 -7.35 5.22
C TYR A 142 2.08 -5.96 5.73
N TRP A 143 1.12 -5.04 5.80
CA TRP A 143 1.36 -3.67 6.24
C TRP A 143 1.56 -3.56 7.76
N SER A 144 0.98 -4.48 8.54
CA SER A 144 1.30 -4.59 9.97
C SER A 144 2.74 -5.03 10.19
N ASP A 145 3.20 -6.04 9.44
CA ASP A 145 4.59 -6.52 9.50
C ASP A 145 5.56 -5.42 9.03
N TYR A 146 5.23 -4.69 7.95
CA TYR A 146 5.98 -3.51 7.50
C TYR A 146 6.11 -2.47 8.62
N ALA A 147 4.99 -2.11 9.25
CA ALA A 147 4.95 -1.09 10.31
C ALA A 147 5.76 -1.49 11.57
N ALA A 148 5.90 -2.79 11.83
CA ALA A 148 6.71 -3.33 12.91
C ALA A 148 8.23 -3.33 12.61
N GLY A 149 8.65 -2.84 11.44
CA GLY A 149 10.05 -2.87 10.99
C GLY A 149 10.43 -4.18 10.29
N GLY A 150 9.44 -5.02 9.95
CA GLY A 150 9.63 -6.17 9.09
C GLY A 150 10.06 -5.71 7.69
N SER A 151 11.25 -6.17 7.27
CA SER A 151 11.94 -5.77 6.05
C SER A 151 11.06 -5.82 4.79
N ALA A 152 10.51 -4.68 4.39
CA ALA A 152 10.28 -4.37 2.99
C ALA A 152 11.56 -3.80 2.38
N PRO A 153 11.94 -4.16 1.14
CA PRO A 153 13.02 -3.50 0.44
C PRO A 153 12.69 -2.02 0.34
N ARG A 154 13.48 -1.19 1.02
CA ARG A 154 13.44 0.25 0.87
C ARG A 154 13.59 0.55 -0.63
N PRO A 155 12.72 1.35 -1.26
CA PRO A 155 12.91 1.71 -2.65
C PRO A 155 14.31 2.33 -2.84
N PRO A 156 15.01 2.06 -3.95
CA PRO A 156 16.43 2.40 -4.16
C PRO A 156 16.75 3.91 -4.23
N SER A 157 15.93 4.79 -3.64
CA SER A 157 16.10 6.25 -3.70
C SER A 157 16.34 6.89 -2.33
N ALA A 158 16.31 6.13 -1.23
CA ALA A 158 16.48 6.68 0.13
C ALA A 158 17.83 6.32 0.79
N GLN A 159 18.83 5.89 0.02
CA GLN A 159 20.20 5.75 0.51
C GLN A 159 21.15 6.63 -0.31
N GLN A 160 21.65 7.66 0.41
CA GLN A 160 22.76 8.58 0.11
C GLN A 160 22.45 9.81 -0.77
N PRO A 161 22.83 11.02 -0.32
CA PRO A 161 23.05 12.13 -1.23
C PRO A 161 24.16 11.69 -2.19
N VAL A 162 23.83 11.58 -3.48
CA VAL A 162 24.86 11.50 -4.52
C VAL A 162 25.75 12.73 -4.37
N LYS A 163 26.97 12.52 -3.88
CA LYS A 163 28.03 13.53 -3.99
C LYS A 163 28.15 13.85 -5.48
N ALA A 164 27.97 15.12 -5.85
CA ALA A 164 28.08 15.56 -7.23
C ALA A 164 29.36 14.99 -7.88
N PRO A 165 29.32 14.47 -9.11
CA PRO A 165 30.52 14.00 -9.79
C PRO A 165 31.51 15.16 -9.88
N ASN A 166 32.76 14.91 -9.47
CA ASN A 166 33.85 15.85 -9.63
C ASN A 166 34.04 16.11 -11.15
N PRO A 167 33.97 17.36 -11.64
CA PRO A 167 34.07 17.65 -13.08
C PRO A 167 35.43 17.31 -13.70
N ALA A 168 36.43 16.91 -12.91
CA ALA A 168 37.76 16.56 -13.39
C ALA A 168 37.90 15.15 -14.00
N GLY A 169 36.83 14.35 -14.06
CA GLY A 169 36.87 12.95 -14.49
C GLY A 169 36.24 12.64 -15.85
N VAL A 170 35.85 13.64 -16.65
CA VAL A 170 35.30 13.40 -18.00
C VAL A 170 36.45 13.15 -18.97
N PRO A 171 36.60 11.94 -19.56
CA PRO A 171 37.50 11.76 -20.68
C PRO A 171 36.97 12.60 -21.85
N LYS A 172 37.84 13.43 -22.43
CA LYS A 172 37.56 14.17 -23.66
C LYS A 172 37.01 13.21 -24.72
N PRO A 173 35.93 13.55 -25.45
CA PRO A 173 35.46 12.72 -26.55
C PRO A 173 36.61 12.51 -27.55
N ALA A 174 36.89 11.25 -27.87
CA ALA A 174 37.76 10.91 -28.97
C ALA A 174 37.17 11.47 -30.28
N ASP A 175 38.03 12.01 -31.13
CA ASP A 175 37.68 12.58 -32.42
C ASP A 175 36.78 11.63 -33.22
N SER A 176 35.71 12.18 -33.78
CA SER A 176 34.81 11.46 -34.68
C SER A 176 35.58 10.95 -35.90
N PRO A 177 35.36 9.70 -36.37
CA PRO A 177 35.98 9.24 -37.60
C PRO A 177 35.50 10.09 -38.78
N LYS A 178 36.45 10.58 -39.59
CA LYS A 178 36.20 11.34 -40.83
C LYS A 178 35.34 10.49 -41.79
N PRO A 179 34.30 11.06 -42.42
CA PRO A 179 33.50 10.32 -43.39
C PRO A 179 34.35 9.93 -44.63
N PRO A 180 34.11 8.76 -45.24
CA PRO A 180 34.84 8.34 -46.42
C PRO A 180 34.52 9.25 -47.61
N MET A 181 35.57 9.62 -48.36
CA MET A 181 35.47 10.44 -49.57
C MET A 181 34.68 9.68 -50.65
N SER A 182 33.76 10.39 -51.30
CA SER A 182 33.03 9.90 -52.48
C SER A 182 34.01 9.64 -53.63
N PRO A 183 33.83 8.57 -54.42
CA PRO A 183 34.65 8.33 -55.60
C PRO A 183 34.30 9.31 -56.73
N THR A 184 35.30 10.06 -57.18
CA THR A 184 35.27 10.78 -58.46
C THR A 184 35.23 9.76 -59.59
N THR A 185 34.23 9.85 -60.45
CA THR A 185 34.11 9.03 -61.67
C THR A 185 34.81 9.76 -62.82
N PRO A 186 35.55 9.07 -63.72
CA PRO A 186 36.25 9.68 -64.85
C PRO A 186 35.31 10.23 -65.94
#